data_AF-A0A2H5ZXK2-F1
#
_entry.id   AF-A0A2H5ZXK2-F1
#
_cell.length_a   1.000
_cell.length_b   1.000
_cell.length_c   1.000
_cell.angle_alpha   90.00
_cell.angle_beta   90.00
_cell.angle_gamma   90.00
#
_symmetry.space_group_name_H-M   'P 1'
#
loop_
_entity.id
_entity.type
_entity.pdbx_description
1 polymer ?
#
loop_
_entity_poly.entity_id
_entity_poly.type
_entity_poly.pdbx_seq_one_letter_code
_entity_poly.pdbx_strand_id
1 'polypeptide(L)'
;MIAAGSRRRAGLLAFLLVAAGALLTLQVRAPERRDVGGLGRLVLGALVPFQAALSQAADAVVGSWRALNEIGQLRTENARLRAEVERLRRELAQLAEASAEVERLRRLLAFRPSVPSATVAARVVTRDPSRWYTTLTVDRGARDGLRKNDPVVTADGLVGRVLEV
;
A
#
# COMPACT_ATOMS: atom_id res chain seq x y z
N MET A 1 -50.90 2.95 -36.36
CA MET A 1 -52.15 3.08 -35.57
C MET A 1 -51.89 2.81 -34.09
N ILE A 2 -51.02 3.61 -33.44
CA ILE A 2 -50.59 3.43 -32.03
C ILE A 2 -50.37 4.81 -31.39
N ALA A 3 -51.43 5.53 -30.98
CA ALA A 3 -51.26 6.83 -30.33
C ALA A 3 -52.41 7.27 -29.39
N ALA A 4 -53.29 6.36 -28.96
CA ALA A 4 -54.46 6.73 -28.14
C ALA A 4 -54.39 6.28 -26.66
N GLY A 5 -53.46 5.40 -26.31
CA GLY A 5 -53.38 4.80 -24.95
C GLY A 5 -52.56 5.58 -23.92
N SER A 6 -51.65 6.47 -24.35
CA SER A 6 -50.74 7.19 -23.44
C SER A 6 -51.41 8.38 -22.74
N ARG A 7 -52.36 9.06 -23.40
CA ARG A 7 -53.03 10.24 -22.83
C ARG A 7 -53.95 9.90 -21.66
N ARG A 8 -54.63 8.75 -21.69
CA ARG A 8 -55.47 8.26 -20.57
C ARG A 8 -54.62 7.78 -19.39
N ARG A 9 -53.48 7.11 -19.66
CA ARG A 9 -52.52 6.68 -18.63
C ARG A 9 -51.79 7.88 -18.00
N ALA A 10 -51.42 8.88 -18.80
CA ALA A 10 -50.83 10.13 -18.32
C ALA A 10 -51.83 10.94 -17.47
N GLY A 11 -53.12 10.99 -17.88
CA GLY A 11 -54.18 11.61 -17.08
C GLY A 11 -54.41 10.90 -15.74
N LEU A 12 -54.40 9.57 -15.72
CA LEU A 12 -54.49 8.78 -14.48
C LEU A 12 -53.28 8.97 -13.57
N LEU A 13 -52.06 9.00 -14.12
CA LEU A 13 -50.84 9.26 -13.34
C LEU A 13 -50.81 10.68 -12.78
N ALA A 14 -51.23 11.68 -13.55
CA ALA A 14 -51.34 13.05 -13.09
C ALA A 14 -52.41 13.18 -11.99
N PHE A 15 -53.57 12.54 -12.15
CA PHE A 15 -54.60 12.49 -11.13
C PHE A 15 -54.12 11.81 -9.84
N LEU A 16 -53.37 10.71 -9.96
CA LEU A 16 -52.84 9.96 -8.82
C LEU A 16 -51.74 10.75 -8.09
N LEU A 17 -50.89 11.47 -8.82
CA LEU A 17 -49.89 12.38 -8.22
C LEU A 17 -50.54 13.59 -7.54
N VAL A 18 -51.58 14.17 -8.14
CA VAL A 18 -52.35 15.27 -7.53
C VAL A 18 -53.13 14.79 -6.31
N ALA A 19 -53.71 13.58 -6.35
CA ALA A 19 -54.38 12.97 -5.21
C ALA A 19 -53.40 12.65 -4.07
N ALA A 20 -52.24 12.07 -4.37
CA ALA A 20 -51.19 11.82 -3.38
C ALA A 20 -50.65 13.11 -2.77
N GLY A 21 -50.43 14.13 -3.60
CA GLY A 21 -50.06 15.47 -3.17
C GLY A 21 -51.13 16.09 -2.28
N ALA A 22 -52.40 16.07 -2.69
CA ALA A 22 -53.52 16.58 -1.90
C ALA A 22 -53.66 15.85 -0.55
N LEU A 23 -53.48 14.53 -0.52
CA LEU A 23 -53.45 13.75 0.73
C LEU A 23 -52.29 14.14 1.65
N LEU A 24 -51.10 14.40 1.09
CA LEU A 24 -49.94 14.89 1.85
C LEU A 24 -50.19 16.30 2.40
N THR A 25 -50.75 17.21 1.61
CA THR A 25 -51.05 18.59 2.05
C THR A 25 -52.17 18.62 3.10
N LEU A 26 -53.17 17.74 2.98
CA LEU A 26 -54.22 17.56 4.00
C LEU A 26 -53.65 17.01 5.31
N GLN A 27 -52.65 16.12 5.26
CA GLN A 27 -51.96 15.64 6.46
C GLN A 27 -51.11 16.72 7.17
N VAL A 28 -50.58 17.69 6.42
CA VAL A 28 -49.76 18.78 6.99
C VAL A 28 -50.63 19.93 7.53
N ARG A 29 -51.84 20.11 6.99
CA ARG A 29 -52.78 21.19 7.41
C ARG A 29 -53.75 20.82 8.52
N ALA A 30 -53.76 19.57 8.99
CA ALA A 30 -54.47 19.19 10.20
C ALA A 30 -53.48 19.16 11.38
N PRO A 31 -53.34 20.27 12.16
CA PRO A 31 -52.67 20.23 13.45
C PRO A 31 -53.54 19.56 14.53
N GLU A 32 -54.51 18.71 14.13
CA GLU A 32 -55.24 17.87 15.06
C GLU A 32 -54.39 16.64 15.38
N ARG A 33 -53.67 16.77 16.49
CA ARG A 33 -53.40 15.73 17.48
C ARG A 33 -53.55 14.33 16.89
N ARG A 34 -52.44 13.76 16.41
CA ARG A 34 -52.31 12.32 16.15
C ARG A 34 -52.45 11.58 17.50
N ASP A 35 -53.67 11.49 18.01
CA ASP A 35 -54.08 10.32 18.76
C ASP A 35 -54.15 9.19 17.74
N VAL A 36 -52.99 8.61 17.46
CA VAL A 36 -52.93 7.15 17.34
C VAL A 36 -53.64 6.64 18.59
N GLY A 37 -54.93 6.30 18.46
CA GLY A 37 -55.71 5.68 19.52
C GLY A 37 -54.91 4.54 20.13
N GLY A 38 -55.17 4.17 21.39
CA GLY A 38 -54.28 3.29 22.18
C GLY A 38 -53.71 2.07 21.43
N LEU A 39 -54.48 1.48 20.50
CA LEU A 39 -54.05 0.42 19.58
C LEU A 39 -52.90 0.81 18.62
N GLY A 40 -52.94 1.99 18.01
CA GLY A 40 -51.85 2.49 17.15
C GLY A 40 -50.55 2.73 17.91
N ARG A 41 -50.63 3.18 19.17
CA ARG A 41 -49.47 3.29 20.07
C ARG A 41 -48.93 1.92 20.49
N LEU A 42 -49.79 0.93 20.72
CA LEU A 42 -49.37 -0.44 21.04
C LEU A 42 -48.70 -1.14 19.85
N VAL A 43 -49.25 -0.99 18.63
CA VAL A 43 -48.67 -1.56 17.42
C VAL A 43 -47.32 -0.92 17.11
N LEU A 44 -47.23 0.42 17.14
CA LEU A 44 -45.95 1.11 16.95
C LEU A 44 -44.95 0.79 18.06
N GLY A 45 -45.41 0.66 19.31
CA GLY A 45 -44.57 0.29 20.45
C GLY A 45 -44.02 -1.14 20.40
N ALA A 46 -44.73 -2.07 19.75
CA ALA A 46 -44.28 -3.46 19.58
C ALA A 46 -43.44 -3.67 18.31
N LEU A 47 -43.76 -2.97 17.22
CA LEU A 47 -43.12 -3.18 15.92
C LEU A 47 -41.71 -2.56 15.85
N VAL A 48 -41.48 -1.42 16.52
CA VAL A 48 -40.17 -0.76 16.58
C VAL A 48 -39.09 -1.64 17.24
N PRO A 49 -39.29 -2.20 18.45
CA PRO A 49 -38.29 -3.09 19.04
C PRO A 49 -38.15 -4.40 18.26
N PHE A 50 -39.22 -4.90 17.63
CA PHE A 50 -39.15 -6.10 16.80
C PHE A 50 -38.28 -5.91 15.55
N GLN A 51 -38.42 -4.77 14.86
CA GLN A 51 -37.58 -4.43 13.72
C GLN A 51 -36.10 -4.31 14.13
N ALA A 52 -35.82 -3.66 15.27
CA ALA A 52 -34.47 -3.52 15.80
C ALA A 52 -33.84 -4.86 16.23
N ALA A 53 -34.65 -5.79 16.77
CA ALA A 53 -34.20 -7.14 17.10
C ALA A 53 -33.87 -7.96 15.85
N LEU A 54 -34.71 -7.84 14.82
CA LEU A 54 -34.53 -8.56 13.56
C LEU A 54 -33.28 -8.07 12.80
N SER A 55 -33.03 -6.76 12.79
CA SER A 55 -31.82 -6.19 12.18
C SER A 55 -30.55 -6.60 12.94
N GLN A 56 -30.57 -6.58 14.27
CA GLN A 56 -29.42 -7.05 15.07
C GLN A 56 -29.12 -8.52 14.84
N ALA A 57 -30.15 -9.37 14.74
CA ALA A 57 -29.96 -10.79 14.43
C ALA A 57 -29.39 -10.98 13.01
N ALA A 58 -29.89 -10.24 12.03
CA ALA A 58 -29.36 -10.27 10.66
C ALA A 58 -27.89 -9.81 10.60
N ASP A 59 -27.55 -8.72 11.27
CA ASP A 59 -26.19 -8.19 11.32
C ASP A 59 -25.22 -9.15 12.03
N ALA A 60 -25.65 -9.81 13.10
CA ALA A 60 -24.87 -10.83 13.80
C ALA A 60 -24.58 -12.05 12.92
N VAL A 61 -25.59 -12.51 12.16
CA VAL A 61 -25.41 -13.61 11.20
C VAL A 61 -24.44 -13.19 10.11
N VAL A 62 -24.67 -12.06 9.43
CA VAL A 62 -23.79 -11.60 8.35
C VAL A 62 -22.36 -11.34 8.84
N GLY A 63 -22.19 -10.76 10.04
CA GLY A 63 -20.88 -10.57 10.67
C GLY A 63 -20.13 -11.89 10.90
N SER A 64 -20.85 -12.93 11.34
CA SER A 64 -20.29 -14.27 11.54
C SER A 64 -19.85 -14.93 10.23
N TRP A 65 -20.64 -14.77 9.15
CA TRP A 65 -20.27 -15.26 7.81
C TRP A 65 -19.03 -14.55 7.24
N ARG A 66 -18.86 -13.24 7.49
CA ARG A 66 -17.64 -12.51 7.08
C ARG A 66 -16.39 -13.03 7.81
N ALA A 67 -16.47 -13.25 9.12
CA ALA A 67 -15.36 -13.76 9.91
C ALA A 67 -14.95 -15.19 9.49
N LEU A 68 -15.90 -16.04 9.10
CA LEU A 68 -15.61 -17.39 8.59
C LEU A 68 -14.90 -17.35 7.23
N ASN A 69 -15.28 -16.45 6.32
CA ASN A 69 -14.58 -16.26 5.06
C ASN A 69 -13.17 -15.69 5.25
N GLU A 70 -12.98 -14.84 6.26
CA GLU A 70 -11.67 -14.27 6.62
C GLU A 70 -10.69 -15.34 7.10
N ILE A 71 -11.15 -16.36 7.84
CA ILE A 71 -10.30 -17.49 8.26
C ILE A 71 -9.75 -18.27 7.05
N GLY A 72 -10.55 -18.46 6.01
CA GLY A 72 -10.11 -19.12 4.76
C GLY A 72 -8.99 -18.33 4.07
N GLN A 73 -9.18 -17.01 3.93
CA GLN A 73 -8.20 -16.10 3.33
C GLN A 73 -6.90 -16.02 4.16
N LEU A 74 -7.01 -15.95 5.48
CA LEU A 74 -5.86 -15.94 6.39
C LEU A 74 -5.05 -17.23 6.30
N ARG A 75 -5.70 -18.40 6.15
CA ARG A 75 -4.99 -19.67 5.97
C ARG A 75 -4.24 -19.73 4.64
N THR A 76 -4.86 -19.27 3.55
CA THR A 76 -4.19 -19.21 2.24
C THR A 76 -3.01 -18.25 2.25
N GLU A 77 -3.16 -17.10 2.89
CA GLU A 77 -2.08 -16.12 3.01
C GLU A 77 -0.96 -16.65 3.89
N ASN A 78 -1.28 -17.32 5.00
CA ASN A 78 -0.26 -17.95 5.84
C ASN A 78 0.51 -19.04 5.09
N ALA A 79 -0.17 -19.88 4.30
CA ALA A 79 0.47 -20.89 3.48
C ALA A 79 1.39 -20.26 2.41
N ARG A 80 0.94 -19.19 1.76
CA ARG A 80 1.73 -18.42 0.79
C ARG A 80 2.98 -17.81 1.43
N LEU A 81 2.83 -17.13 2.56
CA LEU A 81 3.94 -16.52 3.30
C LEU A 81 4.95 -17.57 3.76
N ARG A 82 4.49 -18.73 4.26
CA ARG A 82 5.39 -19.84 4.61
C ARG A 82 6.18 -20.35 3.40
N ALA A 83 5.52 -20.52 2.25
CA ALA A 83 6.19 -20.95 1.03
C ALA A 83 7.25 -19.94 0.56
N GLU A 84 6.96 -18.64 0.71
CA GLU A 84 7.91 -17.56 0.40
C GLU A 84 9.10 -17.55 1.36
N VAL A 85 8.87 -17.74 2.66
CA VAL A 85 9.95 -17.87 3.65
C VAL A 85 10.85 -19.06 3.32
N GLU A 86 10.28 -20.21 2.97
CA GLU A 86 11.06 -21.40 2.59
C GLU A 86 11.80 -21.23 1.25
N ARG A 87 11.27 -20.44 0.32
CA ARG A 87 11.99 -20.05 -0.91
C ARG A 87 13.19 -19.17 -0.57
N LEU A 88 12.97 -18.10 0.19
CA LEU A 88 14.02 -17.15 0.57
C LEU A 88 15.13 -17.82 1.40
N ARG A 89 14.77 -18.74 2.30
CA ARG A 89 15.75 -19.53 3.08
C ARG A 89 16.66 -20.37 2.17
N ARG A 90 16.10 -20.99 1.12
CA ARG A 90 16.88 -21.76 0.15
C ARG A 90 17.81 -20.86 -0.66
N GLU A 91 17.33 -19.71 -1.12
CA GLU A 91 18.14 -18.71 -1.84
C GLU A 91 19.30 -18.21 -0.95
N LEU A 92 19.04 -17.92 0.32
CA LEU A 92 20.08 -17.53 1.28
C LEU A 92 21.10 -18.63 1.52
N ALA A 93 20.67 -19.89 1.63
CA ALA A 93 21.58 -21.02 1.80
C ALA A 93 22.49 -21.20 0.58
N GLN A 94 21.96 -21.06 -0.64
CA GLN A 94 22.74 -21.11 -1.88
C GLN A 94 23.76 -19.98 -1.96
N LEU A 95 23.37 -18.76 -1.60
CA LEU A 95 24.28 -17.61 -1.57
C LEU A 95 25.40 -17.80 -0.52
N ALA A 96 25.05 -18.33 0.65
CA ALA A 96 26.02 -18.65 1.69
C ALA A 96 27.02 -19.71 1.20
N GLU A 97 26.55 -20.78 0.56
CA GLU A 97 27.41 -21.82 -0.02
C GLU A 97 28.33 -21.25 -1.12
N ALA A 98 27.79 -20.47 -2.04
CA ALA A 98 28.56 -19.82 -3.09
C ALA A 98 29.64 -18.88 -2.51
N SER A 99 29.31 -18.10 -1.48
CA SER A 99 30.30 -17.24 -0.80
C SER A 99 31.42 -18.04 -0.12
N ALA A 100 31.07 -19.17 0.51
CA ALA A 100 32.03 -20.06 1.15
C ALA A 100 32.95 -20.72 0.10
N GLU A 101 32.41 -21.07 -1.06
CA GLU A 101 33.19 -21.58 -2.19
C GLU A 101 34.14 -20.51 -2.74
N VAL A 102 33.69 -19.28 -2.95
CA VAL A 102 34.56 -18.16 -3.35
C VAL A 102 35.70 -17.99 -2.37
N GLU A 103 35.43 -18.04 -1.06
CA GLU A 103 36.46 -17.90 -0.03
C GLU A 103 37.42 -19.10 0.00
N ARG A 104 36.92 -20.31 -0.29
CA ARG A 104 37.76 -21.51 -0.47
C ARG A 104 38.66 -21.38 -1.69
N LEU A 105 38.11 -20.97 -2.84
CA LEU A 105 38.86 -20.76 -4.08
C LEU A 105 39.91 -19.66 -3.93
N ARG A 106 39.58 -18.54 -3.26
CA ARG A 106 40.53 -17.48 -2.93
C ARG A 106 41.72 -18.01 -2.12
N ARG A 107 41.46 -18.84 -1.10
CA ARG A 107 42.52 -19.47 -0.30
C ARG A 107 43.39 -20.42 -1.12
N LEU A 108 42.77 -21.27 -1.96
CA LEU A 108 43.50 -22.22 -2.82
C LEU A 108 44.37 -21.52 -3.87
N LEU A 109 43.90 -20.41 -4.44
CA LEU A 109 44.64 -19.60 -5.39
C LEU A 109 45.71 -18.73 -4.73
N ALA A 110 45.89 -18.82 -3.41
CA ALA A 110 46.69 -17.88 -2.63
C ALA A 110 46.36 -16.42 -3.00
N PHE A 111 45.10 -16.17 -3.36
CA PHE A 111 44.58 -14.84 -3.66
C PHE A 111 44.56 -14.09 -2.34
N ARG A 112 45.69 -13.47 -2.02
CA ARG A 112 45.76 -12.52 -0.92
C ARG A 112 44.69 -11.48 -1.24
N PRO A 113 43.65 -11.31 -0.42
CA PRO A 113 42.80 -10.15 -0.57
C PRO A 113 43.75 -8.96 -0.60
N SER A 114 43.63 -8.13 -1.64
CA SER A 114 44.31 -6.85 -1.69
C SER A 114 44.07 -6.24 -0.32
N VAL A 115 45.12 -6.15 0.50
CA VAL A 115 45.05 -5.62 1.85
C VAL A 115 44.21 -4.35 1.75
N PRO A 116 43.19 -4.15 2.59
CA PRO A 116 42.53 -2.86 2.66
C PRO A 116 43.60 -1.87 3.12
N SER A 117 44.33 -1.32 2.14
CA SER A 117 45.19 -0.16 2.31
C SER A 117 44.33 0.88 2.99
N ALA A 118 44.88 1.63 3.95
CA ALA A 118 44.14 2.67 4.64
C ALA A 118 43.47 3.61 3.61
N THR A 119 42.15 3.48 3.44
CA THR A 119 41.41 4.23 2.43
C THR A 119 40.92 5.53 3.08
N VAL A 120 41.28 6.66 2.49
CA VAL A 120 40.75 7.97 2.87
C VAL A 120 39.63 8.34 1.92
N ALA A 121 38.42 8.51 2.45
CA ALA A 121 37.29 9.02 1.67
C ALA A 121 37.46 10.53 1.42
N ALA A 122 37.46 10.92 0.15
CA ALA A 122 37.63 12.30 -0.30
C ALA A 122 36.52 12.68 -1.28
N ARG A 123 36.05 13.93 -1.22
CA ARG A 123 35.01 14.47 -2.10
C ARG A 123 35.64 15.40 -3.13
N VAL A 124 35.16 15.33 -4.37
CA VAL A 124 35.58 16.22 -5.46
C VAL A 124 35.08 17.64 -5.19
N VAL A 125 36.00 18.61 -5.14
CA VAL A 125 35.72 20.03 -4.92
C VAL A 125 35.75 20.79 -6.24
N THR A 126 36.73 20.48 -7.09
CA THR A 126 36.96 21.19 -8.35
C THR A 126 37.24 20.21 -9.46
N ARG A 127 36.73 20.51 -10.65
CA ARG A 127 37.03 19.80 -11.90
C ARG A 127 37.55 20.81 -12.90
N ASP A 128 38.72 20.54 -13.46
CA ASP A 128 39.26 21.38 -14.52
C ASP A 128 38.40 21.21 -15.80
N PRO A 129 37.86 22.30 -16.39
CA PRO A 129 37.05 22.25 -17.61
C PRO A 129 37.90 22.11 -18.89
N SER A 130 39.24 22.22 -18.81
CA SER A 130 40.10 22.12 -19.98
C SER A 130 40.14 20.68 -20.53
N ARG A 131 39.84 20.53 -21.82
CA ARG A 131 39.68 19.21 -22.48
C ARG A 131 40.98 18.41 -22.66
N TRP A 132 42.12 18.97 -22.25
CA TRP A 132 43.44 18.36 -22.45
C TRP A 132 43.97 17.62 -21.21
N TYR A 133 43.52 17.95 -19.99
CA TYR A 133 43.89 17.26 -18.76
C TYR A 133 42.67 17.04 -17.86
N THR A 134 42.34 15.78 -17.54
CA THR A 134 41.25 15.46 -16.61
C THR A 134 41.80 15.42 -15.17
N THR A 135 42.11 16.58 -14.62
CA THR A 135 42.53 16.70 -13.21
C THR A 135 41.33 17.04 -12.33
N LEU A 136 41.22 16.35 -11.20
CA LEU A 136 40.20 16.60 -10.18
C LEU A 136 40.89 17.00 -8.88
N THR A 137 40.36 18.01 -8.20
CA THR A 137 40.80 18.40 -6.86
C THR A 137 39.83 17.85 -5.84
N VAL A 138 40.36 17.23 -4.78
CA VAL A 138 39.58 16.64 -3.69
C VAL A 138 39.79 17.38 -2.38
N ASP A 139 38.90 17.22 -1.40
CA ASP A 139 38.93 17.92 -0.11
C ASP A 139 39.88 17.31 0.93
N ARG A 140 40.84 16.47 0.51
CA ARG A 140 41.80 15.77 1.36
C ARG A 140 43.21 15.96 0.85
N GLY A 141 44.18 16.02 1.76
CA GLY A 141 45.58 16.25 1.40
C GLY A 141 46.60 15.57 2.31
N ALA A 142 47.82 16.11 2.37
CA ALA A 142 48.92 15.52 3.14
C ALA A 142 48.62 15.35 4.64
N ARG A 143 47.76 16.22 5.21
CA ARG A 143 47.32 16.13 6.62
C ARG A 143 46.43 14.91 6.90
N ASP A 144 45.75 14.39 5.88
CA ASP A 144 44.95 13.17 5.95
C ASP A 144 45.78 11.91 5.68
N GLY A 145 47.10 12.05 5.51
CA GLY A 145 48.03 10.94 5.24
C GLY A 145 48.20 10.60 3.76
N LEU A 146 47.61 11.38 2.84
CA LEU A 146 47.74 11.18 1.39
C LEU A 146 49.15 11.51 0.90
N ARG A 147 49.63 10.73 -0.07
CA ARG A 147 50.95 10.87 -0.69
C ARG A 147 50.84 10.93 -2.21
N LYS A 148 51.84 11.55 -2.83
CA LYS A 148 51.97 11.56 -4.29
C LYS A 148 52.08 10.13 -4.80
N ASN A 149 51.35 9.84 -5.88
CA ASN A 149 51.16 8.52 -6.51
C ASN A 149 50.21 7.55 -5.81
N ASP A 150 49.54 7.94 -4.72
CA ASP A 150 48.51 7.09 -4.14
C ASP A 150 47.39 6.79 -5.16
N PRO A 151 46.94 5.52 -5.27
CA PRO A 151 45.89 5.14 -6.21
C PRO A 151 44.52 5.66 -5.75
N VAL A 152 43.74 6.18 -6.68
CA VAL A 152 42.39 6.69 -6.43
C VAL A 152 41.38 5.72 -7.05
N VAL A 153 40.51 5.17 -6.20
CA VAL A 153 39.49 4.18 -6.57
C VAL A 153 38.09 4.71 -6.32
N THR A 154 37.14 4.33 -7.17
CA THR A 154 35.69 4.51 -6.99
C THR A 154 35.02 3.15 -6.85
N ALA A 155 33.70 3.14 -6.60
CA ALA A 155 32.91 1.90 -6.54
C ALA A 155 33.01 1.07 -7.84
N ASP A 156 33.26 1.73 -8.97
CA ASP A 156 33.35 1.09 -10.29
C ASP A 156 34.78 0.66 -10.67
N GLY A 157 35.81 1.07 -9.91
CA GLY A 157 37.19 0.66 -10.14
C GLY A 157 38.25 1.75 -9.94
N LEU A 158 39.47 1.50 -10.42
CA LEU A 158 40.59 2.44 -10.35
C LEU A 158 40.42 3.58 -11.36
N VAL A 159 40.48 4.83 -10.89
CA VAL A 159 40.25 6.03 -11.72
C VAL A 159 41.54 6.80 -12.00
N GLY A 160 42.53 6.76 -11.11
CA GLY A 160 43.78 7.49 -11.33
C GLY A 160 44.76 7.41 -10.16
N ARG A 161 45.67 8.40 -10.09
CA ARG A 161 46.66 8.56 -9.01
C ARG A 161 46.76 10.02 -8.56
N VAL A 162 47.17 10.22 -7.31
CA VAL A 162 47.46 11.55 -6.77
C VAL A 162 48.69 12.15 -7.46
N LEU A 163 48.54 13.32 -8.07
CA LEU A 163 49.63 14.04 -8.74
C LEU A 163 50.41 14.94 -7.78
N GLU A 164 49.70 15.57 -6.83
CA GLU A 164 50.20 16.56 -5.88
C GLU A 164 49.30 16.58 -4.64
N VAL A 165 49.86 16.94 -3.48
CA VAL A 165 49.21 16.90 -2.16
C VAL A 165 49.62 18.08 -1.28
#